data_AF-A0A7S4SM53-F1
#
_entry.id   AF-A0A7S4SM53-F1
#
_cell.length_a   1.000
_cell.length_b   1.000
_cell.length_c   1.000
_cell.angle_alpha   90.00
_cell.angle_beta   90.00
_cell.angle_gamma   90.00
#
_symmetry.space_group_name_H-M   'P 1'
#
loop_
_entity.id
_entity.type
_entity.pdbx_description
1 polymer ?
#
loop_
_entity_poly.entity_id
_entity_poly.type
_entity_poly.pdbx_seq_one_letter_code
_entity_poly.pdbx_strand_id
1 'polypeptide(L)'
;TKELNERSKEAISVDQCTVFIGKNRNFEYDNVFTQGATQSDVYEKTAGDVIRTNIFKGFNVTILAYGQTGSGKTFTMGTEGGQGCADENDENNPNAGNMQNKSYEKLPLPASGDGIIPRAVYD
;
A
#
# COMPACT_ATOMS: atom_id res chain seq x y z
N THR A 1 32.53 24.60 -10.93
CA THR A 1 31.08 24.33 -11.09
C THR A 1 30.84 22.92 -11.63
N LYS A 2 31.33 21.87 -10.94
CA LYS A 2 31.12 20.46 -11.33
C LYS A 2 31.13 19.54 -10.09
N GLU A 3 30.22 19.76 -9.14
CA GLU A 3 30.22 18.99 -7.88
C GLU A 3 28.81 18.63 -7.40
N LEU A 4 27.91 18.22 -8.30
CA LEU A 4 26.52 17.90 -7.91
C LEU A 4 25.91 16.62 -8.49
N ASN A 5 26.63 15.73 -9.18
CA ASN A 5 25.94 14.64 -9.90
C ASN A 5 26.44 13.19 -9.73
N GLU A 6 27.28 12.86 -8.74
CA GLU A 6 27.82 11.49 -8.60
C GLU A 6 27.62 10.81 -7.23
N ARG A 7 26.72 11.28 -6.36
CA ARG A 7 26.60 10.74 -4.97
C ARG A 7 25.45 9.80 -4.64
N SER A 8 24.49 9.55 -5.53
CA SER A 8 23.43 8.55 -5.26
C SER A 8 23.63 7.30 -6.12
N LYS A 9 24.69 6.53 -5.85
CA LYS A 9 24.69 5.12 -6.29
C LYS A 9 23.63 4.40 -5.47
N GLU A 10 22.69 3.73 -6.14
CA GLU A 10 21.68 2.91 -5.48
C GLU A 10 22.41 1.84 -4.65
N ALA A 11 22.38 2.00 -3.32
CA ALA A 11 23.11 1.13 -2.41
C ALA A 11 22.41 -0.22 -2.19
N ILE A 12 21.20 -0.33 -2.73
CA ILE A 12 20.25 -1.43 -2.56
C ILE A 12 19.81 -1.86 -3.96
N SER A 13 19.82 -3.16 -4.24
CA SER A 13 19.19 -3.72 -5.43
C SER A 13 18.21 -4.81 -5.02
N VAL A 14 17.12 -4.95 -5.77
CA VAL A 14 16.04 -5.91 -5.49
C VAL A 14 15.99 -6.95 -6.60
N ASP A 15 15.90 -8.22 -6.22
CA ASP A 15 15.54 -9.32 -7.12
C ASP A 15 14.42 -10.14 -6.48
N GLN A 16 13.24 -10.13 -7.10
CA GLN A 16 12.05 -10.79 -6.58
C GLN A 16 11.78 -10.44 -5.09
N CYS A 17 11.92 -11.43 -4.20
CA CYS A 17 11.70 -11.32 -2.76
C CYS A 17 13.00 -11.11 -1.95
N THR A 18 14.12 -10.82 -2.63
CA THR A 18 15.44 -10.65 -2.02
C THR A 18 15.98 -9.23 -2.21
N VAL A 19 16.46 -8.64 -1.12
CA VAL A 19 17.11 -7.33 -1.09
C VAL A 19 18.62 -7.51 -0.92
N PHE A 20 19.41 -6.97 -1.84
CA PHE A 20 20.86 -6.96 -1.79
C PHE A 20 21.38 -5.60 -1.32
N ILE A 21 22.23 -5.58 -0.31
CA ILE A 21 22.86 -4.37 0.24
C ILE A 21 24.37 -4.46 0.02
N GLY A 22 24.89 -3.65 -0.91
CA GLY A 22 26.28 -3.75 -1.34
C GLY A 22 26.58 -5.12 -1.99
N LYS A 23 27.80 -5.65 -1.81
CA LYS A 23 28.25 -6.86 -2.51
C LYS A 23 27.97 -8.17 -1.78
N ASN A 24 27.83 -8.15 -0.45
CA ASN A 24 27.93 -9.37 0.38
C ASN A 24 26.79 -9.56 1.38
N ARG A 25 25.71 -8.76 1.31
CA ARG A 25 24.56 -8.91 2.20
C ARG A 25 23.30 -9.03 1.38
N ASN A 26 22.56 -10.10 1.60
CA ASN A 26 21.22 -10.30 1.06
C ASN A 26 20.25 -10.63 2.20
N PHE A 27 18.99 -10.25 2.01
CA PHE A 27 17.91 -10.48 2.95
C PHE A 27 16.68 -10.92 2.18
N GLU A 28 16.09 -12.05 2.57
CA GLU A 28 14.88 -12.59 1.98
C GLU A 28 13.67 -12.18 2.83
N TYR A 29 12.59 -11.80 2.16
CA TYR A 29 11.33 -11.37 2.76
C TYR A 29 10.17 -12.08 2.07
N ASP A 30 8.99 -12.11 2.69
CA ASP A 30 7.79 -12.66 2.03
C ASP A 30 7.44 -11.86 0.77
N ASN A 31 7.56 -10.53 0.85
CA ASN A 31 7.34 -9.61 -0.26
C ASN A 31 8.36 -8.46 -0.20
N VAL A 32 8.87 -8.06 -1.37
CA VAL A 32 9.69 -6.86 -1.53
C VAL A 32 9.02 -5.94 -2.55
N PHE A 33 8.90 -4.67 -2.20
CA PHE A 33 8.25 -3.66 -3.03
C PHE A 33 9.31 -2.66 -3.52
N THR A 34 9.32 -2.39 -4.83
CA THR A 34 10.19 -1.38 -5.43
C THR A 34 9.49 -0.01 -5.43
N GLN A 35 10.21 1.04 -5.81
CA GLN A 35 9.65 2.40 -5.87
C GLN A 35 8.46 2.53 -6.84
N GLY A 36 8.27 1.58 -7.76
CA GLY A 36 7.13 1.56 -8.68
C GLY A 36 5.88 0.87 -8.12
N ALA A 37 5.95 0.28 -6.92
CA ALA A 37 4.80 -0.36 -6.30
C ALA A 37 3.80 0.68 -5.78
N THR A 38 2.51 0.46 -6.06
CA THR A 38 1.45 1.34 -5.57
C THR A 38 1.00 0.92 -4.16
N GLN A 39 0.31 1.83 -3.46
CA GLN A 39 -0.30 1.53 -2.16
C GLN A 39 -1.32 0.37 -2.25
N SER A 40 -2.01 0.25 -3.40
CA SER A 40 -2.91 -0.86 -3.68
C SER A 40 -2.17 -2.19 -3.79
N ASP A 41 -1.02 -2.21 -4.48
CA ASP A 41 -0.18 -3.42 -4.60
C ASP A 41 0.34 -3.89 -3.24
N VAL A 42 0.78 -2.94 -2.40
CA VAL A 42 1.26 -3.24 -1.04
C VAL A 42 0.11 -3.77 -0.18
N TYR A 43 -1.06 -3.14 -0.24
CA TYR A 43 -2.25 -3.60 0.49
C TYR A 43 -2.62 -5.03 0.14
N GLU A 44 -2.80 -5.33 -1.15
CA GLU A 44 -3.28 -6.63 -1.60
C GLU A 44 -2.32 -7.76 -1.22
N LYS A 45 -1.01 -7.53 -1.32
CA LYS A 45 0.03 -8.52 -1.00
C LYS A 45 0.37 -8.65 0.49
N THR A 46 -0.06 -7.72 1.35
CA THR A 46 0.30 -7.75 2.79
C THR A 46 -0.93 -7.84 3.69
N ALA A 47 -1.83 -6.86 3.60
CA ALA A 47 -2.95 -6.70 4.52
C ALA A 47 -4.22 -7.39 4.01
N GLY A 48 -4.45 -7.41 2.71
CA GLY A 48 -5.70 -7.84 2.08
C GLY A 48 -6.12 -9.25 2.49
N ASP A 49 -5.23 -10.23 2.33
CA ASP A 49 -5.51 -11.62 2.70
C ASP A 49 -5.74 -11.80 4.20
N VAL A 50 -4.92 -11.16 5.04
CA VAL A 50 -5.02 -11.27 6.50
C VAL A 50 -6.35 -10.68 6.99
N ILE A 51 -6.77 -9.55 6.43
CA ILE A 51 -8.05 -8.90 6.74
C ILE A 51 -9.22 -9.78 6.31
N ARG A 52 -9.23 -10.22 5.03
CA ARG A 52 -10.32 -11.02 4.46
C ARG A 52 -10.53 -12.35 5.19
N THR A 53 -9.45 -12.98 5.65
CA THR A 53 -9.50 -14.35 6.17
C THR A 53 -9.59 -14.43 7.69
N ASN A 54 -8.97 -13.51 8.45
CA ASN A 54 -8.78 -13.68 9.89
C ASN A 54 -9.65 -12.75 10.73
N ILE A 55 -9.87 -11.51 10.30
CA ILE A 55 -10.63 -10.53 11.09
C ILE A 55 -12.10 -10.97 11.24
N PHE A 56 -12.74 -11.43 10.17
CA PHE A 56 -14.12 -11.92 10.21
C PHE A 56 -14.30 -13.23 10.98
N LYS A 57 -13.21 -13.93 11.30
CA LYS A 57 -13.21 -15.13 12.15
C LYS A 57 -12.99 -14.81 13.63
N GLY A 58 -12.86 -13.53 13.99
CA GLY A 58 -12.65 -13.07 15.36
C GLY A 58 -11.19 -13.11 15.82
N PHE A 59 -10.22 -13.19 14.91
CA PHE A 59 -8.80 -13.08 15.26
C PHE A 59 -8.34 -11.63 15.28
N ASN A 60 -7.49 -11.31 16.26
CA ASN A 60 -6.79 -10.04 16.31
C ASN A 60 -5.65 -10.03 15.30
N VAL A 61 -5.57 -8.96 14.51
CA VAL A 61 -4.51 -8.75 13.51
C VAL A 61 -3.81 -7.44 13.83
N THR A 62 -2.48 -7.41 13.70
CA THR A 62 -1.68 -6.20 13.91
C THR A 62 -0.72 -6.03 12.74
N ILE A 63 -0.70 -4.83 12.15
CA ILE A 63 0.21 -4.42 11.08
C ILE A 63 1.05 -3.27 11.62
N LEU A 64 2.37 -3.38 11.48
CA LEU A 64 3.33 -2.39 11.95
C LEU A 64 4.25 -1.97 10.80
N ALA A 65 4.40 -0.67 10.60
CA ALA A 65 5.44 -0.12 9.74
C ALA A 65 6.68 0.28 10.57
N TYR A 66 7.85 -0.22 10.19
CA TYR A 66 9.12 0.07 10.86
C TYR A 66 10.15 0.62 9.87
N GLY A 67 11.09 1.43 10.36
CA GLY A 67 12.16 2.03 9.54
C GLY A 67 12.65 3.37 10.09
N GLN A 68 13.75 3.88 9.52
CA GLN A 68 14.32 5.17 9.91
C GLN A 68 13.39 6.36 9.64
N THR A 69 13.66 7.52 10.22
CA THR A 69 12.92 8.76 9.89
C THR A 69 13.06 9.09 8.39
N GLY A 70 11.96 9.48 7.75
CA GLY A 70 11.91 9.72 6.30
C GLY A 70 11.78 8.46 5.42
N SER A 71 11.65 7.26 6.00
CA SER A 71 11.51 6.01 5.24
C SER A 71 10.09 5.69 4.75
N GLY A 72 9.12 6.60 4.92
CA GLY A 72 7.74 6.41 4.44
C GLY A 72 6.78 5.65 5.36
N LYS A 73 7.09 5.42 6.65
CA LYS A 73 6.16 4.71 7.58
C LYS A 73 4.74 5.30 7.62
N THR A 74 4.64 6.62 7.77
CA THR A 74 3.37 7.37 7.83
C THR A 74 2.62 7.27 6.51
N PHE A 75 3.33 7.44 5.40
CA PHE A 75 2.83 7.28 4.04
C PHE A 75 2.26 5.87 3.80
N THR A 76 3.01 4.82 4.15
CA THR A 76 2.55 3.43 4.01
C THR A 76 1.27 3.19 4.80
N MET A 77 1.19 3.64 6.05
CA MET A 77 0.04 3.40 6.93
C MET A 77 -1.15 4.33 6.69
N GLY A 78 -0.97 5.47 6.04
CA GLY A 78 -2.04 6.45 5.75
C GLY A 78 -2.43 7.31 6.94
N THR A 79 -1.48 7.65 7.83
CA THR A 79 -1.76 8.46 9.04
C THR A 79 -1.53 9.96 8.85
N GLU A 80 -1.00 10.40 7.69
CA GLU A 80 -0.92 11.82 7.30
C GLU A 80 -2.13 12.20 6.44
N GLY A 81 -2.86 13.24 6.86
CA GLY A 81 -4.07 13.69 6.17
C GLY A 81 -3.77 14.46 4.88
N GLY A 82 -4.60 14.23 3.86
CA GLY A 82 -4.69 14.98 2.60
C GLY A 82 -4.67 14.03 1.41
N GLN A 83 -5.63 13.98 0.48
CA GLN A 83 -6.68 14.90 0.08
C GLN A 83 -8.03 14.15 0.00
N GLY A 84 -9.11 14.87 0.28
CA GLY A 84 -10.44 14.43 -0.15
C GLY A 84 -10.45 14.13 -1.66
N CYS A 85 -11.31 13.18 -2.02
CA CYS A 85 -11.82 12.92 -3.35
C CYS A 85 -11.83 14.19 -4.22
N ALA A 86 -10.94 14.26 -5.20
CA ALA A 86 -11.23 15.01 -6.41
C ALA A 86 -12.12 14.11 -7.25
N ASP A 87 -13.43 14.29 -7.08
CA ASP A 87 -14.42 13.76 -8.02
C ASP A 87 -14.23 14.49 -9.36
N GLU A 88 -13.60 13.81 -10.32
CA GLU A 88 -13.68 14.20 -11.73
C GLU A 88 -14.73 13.34 -12.43
N ASN A 89 -15.95 13.88 -12.48
CA ASN A 89 -16.97 13.76 -13.53
C ASN A 89 -17.11 12.42 -14.30
N ASP A 90 -18.19 11.67 -14.03
CA ASP A 90 -18.95 10.98 -15.09
C ASP A 90 -20.45 10.95 -14.73
N GLU A 91 -21.11 12.10 -14.91
CA GLU A 91 -22.55 12.23 -14.90
C GLU A 91 -23.06 11.85 -16.31
N ASN A 92 -23.34 10.57 -16.58
CA ASN A 92 -24.38 10.07 -17.51
C ASN A 92 -24.24 8.54 -17.78
N ASN A 93 -24.72 7.67 -16.88
CA ASN A 93 -25.13 6.32 -17.29
C ASN A 93 -26.36 5.83 -16.51
N PRO A 94 -27.57 5.83 -17.11
CA PRO A 94 -28.81 5.49 -16.41
C PRO A 94 -29.12 3.99 -16.34
N ASN A 95 -28.17 3.08 -16.57
CA ASN A 95 -28.46 1.64 -16.52
C ASN A 95 -27.37 0.82 -15.83
N ALA A 96 -27.55 0.53 -14.54
CA ALA A 96 -27.26 -0.78 -13.96
C ALA A 96 -27.81 -0.89 -12.54
N GLY A 97 -29.14 -0.82 -12.38
CA GLY A 97 -29.76 -1.49 -11.25
C GLY A 97 -29.70 -3.01 -11.49
N ASN A 98 -28.91 -3.74 -10.72
CA ASN A 98 -29.35 -5.05 -10.22
C ASN A 98 -28.61 -5.46 -8.94
N MET A 99 -29.36 -5.55 -7.85
CA MET A 99 -28.98 -6.13 -6.57
C MET A 99 -28.85 -7.65 -6.71
N GLN A 100 -27.66 -8.21 -6.49
CA GLN A 100 -27.47 -9.53 -5.90
C GLN A 100 -26.00 -9.68 -5.45
N ASN A 101 -25.79 -10.28 -4.26
CA ASN A 101 -24.51 -10.74 -3.66
C ASN A 101 -23.89 -9.86 -2.53
N LYS A 102 -24.61 -9.63 -1.42
CA LYS A 102 -24.02 -9.10 -0.16
C LYS A 102 -23.19 -10.15 0.59
N SER A 103 -22.05 -10.52 0.05
CA SER A 103 -21.06 -11.38 0.73
C SER A 103 -19.68 -10.90 0.33
N TYR A 104 -19.04 -10.17 1.25
CA TYR A 104 -17.73 -9.51 1.10
C TYR A 104 -17.72 -8.48 -0.02
N GLU A 105 -18.48 -7.39 0.14
CA GLU A 105 -18.25 -6.20 -0.68
C GLU A 105 -16.80 -5.78 -0.47
N LYS A 106 -16.04 -5.92 -1.56
CA LYS A 106 -14.70 -5.39 -1.77
C LYS A 106 -14.57 -4.08 -1.01
N LEU A 107 -13.80 -4.09 0.09
CA LEU A 107 -13.41 -2.84 0.73
C LEU A 107 -12.84 -1.95 -0.39
N PRO A 108 -13.29 -0.68 -0.51
CA PRO A 108 -12.84 0.19 -1.58
C PRO A 108 -11.32 0.16 -1.58
N LEU A 109 -10.74 -0.14 -2.75
CA LEU A 109 -9.29 -0.15 -2.89
C LEU A 109 -8.80 1.23 -2.44
N PRO A 110 -7.74 1.31 -1.62
CA PRO A 110 -7.18 2.59 -1.26
C PRO A 110 -6.91 3.38 -2.53
N ALA A 111 -7.41 4.61 -2.62
CA ALA A 111 -7.06 5.51 -3.71
C ALA A 111 -5.53 5.72 -3.71
N SER A 112 -4.97 6.29 -4.77
CA SER A 112 -3.51 6.46 -4.92
C SER A 112 -2.83 7.21 -3.74
N GLY A 113 -3.59 7.87 -2.86
CA GLY A 113 -3.10 8.52 -1.63
C GLY A 113 -3.57 7.89 -0.31
N ASP A 114 -4.42 6.87 -0.33
CA ASP A 114 -4.86 6.20 0.90
C ASP A 114 -3.81 5.18 1.34
N GLY A 115 -3.51 5.15 2.64
CA GLY A 115 -2.60 4.16 3.22
C GLY A 115 -3.09 2.72 3.07
N ILE A 116 -2.27 1.75 3.49
CA ILE A 116 -2.64 0.33 3.48
C ILE A 116 -3.67 -0.04 4.56
N ILE A 117 -4.01 0.86 5.48
CA ILE A 117 -5.07 0.63 6.47
C ILE A 117 -6.31 1.42 6.05
N PRO A 118 -7.38 0.75 5.61
CA PRO A 118 -8.63 1.42 5.28
C PRO A 118 -9.16 2.17 6.50
N ARG A 119 -9.43 3.46 6.33
CA ARG A 119 -10.13 4.25 7.35
C ARG A 119 -11.62 4.00 7.17
N ALA A 120 -12.23 3.32 8.13
CA ALA A 120 -13.67 3.29 8.21
C ALA A 120 -14.17 4.69 8.65
N VAL A 121 -14.63 5.49 7.70
CA VAL A 121 -15.47 6.65 8.00
C VAL A 121 -16.91 6.17 7.88
N TYR A 122 -17.54 5.93 9.02
CA TYR A 122 -18.99 5.79 9.09
C TYR A 122 -19.54 7.17 9.44
N ASP A 123 -20.50 7.64 8.65
CA ASP A 123 -21.42 8.74 9.02
C ASP A 123 -22.60 8.14 9.81
#